data_AF-A0A1I7A4A2-F1
#
_entry.id   AF-A0A1I7A4A2-F1
#
_cell.length_a   1.000
_cell.length_b   1.000
_cell.length_c   1.000
_cell.angle_alpha   90.00
_cell.angle_beta   90.00
_cell.angle_gamma   90.00
#
_symmetry.space_group_name_H-M   'P 1'
#
loop_
_entity.id
_entity.type
_entity.pdbx_description
1 polymer ?
#
loop_
_entity_poly.entity_id
_entity_poly.type
_entity_poly.pdbx_seq_one_letter_code
_entity_poly.pdbx_strand_id
1 'polypeptide(L)'
;MKKLTRKAWFHKRRIGWGVSPASLEGWLVTIAFIIIVPLVGMHYPEESIARYAILTAMVFIFIAIILLTGEAPGSEMWDKLKNK
;
A
#
# COMPACT_ATOMS: atom_id res chain seq x y z
N MET A 1 -6.64 -7.72 -13.28
CA MET A 1 -7.52 -6.63 -12.79
C MET A 1 -7.31 -5.42 -13.69
N LYS A 2 -8.39 -4.76 -14.11
CA LYS A 2 -8.32 -3.54 -14.93
C LYS A 2 -7.95 -2.38 -14.00
N LYS A 3 -6.84 -1.67 -14.26
CA LYS A 3 -6.40 -0.52 -13.45
C LYS A 3 -7.49 0.57 -13.49
N LEU A 4 -7.84 1.14 -12.32
CA LEU A 4 -8.82 2.24 -12.23
C LEU A 4 -8.28 3.55 -12.84
N THR A 5 -6.96 3.73 -12.84
CA THR A 5 -6.28 4.93 -13.32
C THR A 5 -5.44 4.62 -14.57
N ARG A 6 -5.28 5.62 -15.46
CA ARG A 6 -4.36 5.49 -16.61
C ARG A 6 -2.89 5.43 -16.19
N LYS A 7 -2.54 6.10 -15.08
CA LYS A 7 -1.19 6.14 -14.50
C LYS A 7 -1.17 5.30 -13.23
N ALA A 8 -0.26 4.32 -13.16
CA ALA A 8 -0.11 3.49 -11.97
C ALA A 8 0.47 4.31 -10.82
N TRP A 9 -0.20 4.28 -9.66
CA TRP A 9 0.26 4.98 -8.47
C TRP A 9 1.37 4.22 -7.76
N PHE A 10 1.28 2.88 -7.80
CA PHE A 10 2.26 1.95 -7.24
C PHE A 10 2.79 1.04 -8.35
N HIS A 11 4.12 0.94 -8.46
CA HIS A 11 4.77 0.03 -9.39
C HIS A 11 5.39 -1.15 -8.66
N LYS A 12 5.59 -2.25 -9.38
CA LYS A 12 6.32 -3.41 -8.87
C LYS A 12 7.75 -3.01 -8.49
N ARG A 13 8.28 -3.58 -7.41
CA ARG A 13 9.65 -3.26 -6.96
C ARG A 13 10.69 -3.86 -7.91
N ARG A 14 11.80 -3.15 -8.14
CA ARG A 14 12.94 -3.67 -8.93
C ARG A 14 13.61 -4.87 -8.25
N ILE A 15 13.92 -4.72 -6.96
CA ILE A 15 14.61 -5.72 -6.14
C ILE A 15 13.72 -6.05 -4.94
N GLY A 16 13.51 -7.34 -4.68
CA GLY A 16 12.63 -7.83 -3.62
C GLY A 16 11.15 -7.85 -4.00
N TRP A 17 10.31 -8.43 -3.15
CA TRP A 17 8.87 -8.60 -3.40
C TRP A 17 8.06 -7.40 -2.88
N GLY A 18 7.12 -6.90 -3.69
CA GLY A 18 6.13 -5.91 -3.27
C GLY A 18 5.89 -4.82 -4.31
N VAL A 19 5.43 -3.66 -3.83
CA VAL A 19 5.21 -2.46 -4.64
C VAL A 19 5.87 -1.24 -3.98
N SER A 20 6.14 -0.21 -4.78
CA SER A 20 6.60 1.09 -4.30
C SER A 20 5.79 2.22 -4.93
N PRO A 21 5.53 3.31 -4.19
CA PRO A 21 4.88 4.50 -4.75
C PRO A 21 5.76 5.09 -5.85
N ALA A 22 5.14 5.40 -6.99
CA ALA A 22 5.83 5.92 -8.18
C ALA A 22 5.18 7.20 -8.72
N SER A 23 3.98 7.54 -8.26
CA SER A 23 3.30 8.78 -8.57
C SER A 23 3.15 9.65 -7.33
N LEU A 24 2.83 10.94 -7.53
CA LEU A 24 2.58 11.87 -6.43
C LEU A 24 1.41 11.38 -5.56
N GLU A 25 0.37 10.83 -6.18
CA GLU A 25 -0.80 10.26 -5.49
C GLU A 25 -0.41 9.05 -4.63
N GLY A 26 0.41 8.13 -5.17
CA GLY A 26 0.92 6.98 -4.39
C GLY A 26 1.76 7.42 -3.19
N TRP A 27 2.58 8.45 -3.35
CA TRP A 27 3.36 9.05 -2.25
C TRP A 27 2.46 9.75 -1.22
N LEU A 28 1.49 10.54 -1.66
CA LEU A 28 0.53 11.20 -0.76
C LEU A 28 -0.24 10.19 0.09
N VAL A 29 -0.75 9.11 -0.51
CA VAL A 29 -1.46 8.05 0.22
C VAL A 29 -0.53 7.35 1.21
N THR A 30 0.71 7.07 0.81
CA THR A 30 1.69 6.40 1.65
C THR A 30 2.08 7.27 2.85
N ILE A 31 2.37 8.55 2.64
CA ILE A 31 2.72 9.50 3.70
C ILE A 31 1.53 9.69 4.64
N ALA A 32 0.32 9.87 4.09
CA ALA A 32 -0.90 9.97 4.89
C ALA A 32 -1.10 8.73 5.76
N PHE A 33 -0.89 7.53 5.21
CA PHE A 33 -0.98 6.29 5.96
C PHE A 33 0.05 6.23 7.11
N ILE A 34 1.32 6.56 6.82
CA ILE A 34 2.41 6.57 7.81
C ILE A 34 2.14 7.57 8.95
N ILE A 35 1.47 8.70 8.67
CA ILE A 35 1.16 9.71 9.68
C ILE A 35 -0.10 9.34 10.47
N ILE A 36 -1.18 8.93 9.79
CA ILE A 36 -2.49 8.73 10.44
C ILE A 36 -2.48 7.48 11.32
N VAL A 37 -1.79 6.40 10.92
CA VAL A 37 -1.76 5.14 11.69
C VAL A 37 -1.21 5.35 13.12
N PRO A 38 -0.04 5.97 13.33
CA PRO A 38 0.45 6.30 14.67
C PRO A 38 -0.47 7.26 15.43
N LEU A 39 -1.05 8.26 14.77
CA LEU A 39 -1.96 9.21 15.41
C LEU A 39 -3.20 8.50 15.98
N VAL A 40 -3.78 7.55 15.23
CA VAL A 40 -4.87 6.70 15.72
C VAL A 40 -4.39 5.84 16.89
N GLY A 41 -3.20 5.25 16.79
CA GLY A 41 -2.60 4.47 17.87
C GLY A 41 -2.39 5.25 19.17
N MET A 42 -2.05 6.53 19.08
CA MET A 42 -1.87 7.44 20.21
C MET A 42 -3.19 8.00 20.76
N HIS A 43 -4.21 8.13 19.91
CA HIS A 43 -5.50 8.71 20.30
C HIS A 43 -6.38 7.72 21.08
N TYR A 44 -6.31 6.42 20.74
CA TYR A 44 -7.12 5.40 21.39
C TYR A 44 -6.33 4.58 22.43
N PRO A 45 -6.93 4.25 23.58
CA PRO A 45 -6.29 3.39 24.59
C PRO A 45 -5.92 2.00 24.04
N GLU A 46 -4.90 1.38 24.61
CA GLU A 46 -4.39 0.10 24.14
C GLU A 46 -5.37 -1.07 24.29
N GLU A 47 -6.22 -0.99 25.32
CA GLU A 47 -7.27 -1.95 25.65
C GLU A 47 -8.50 -1.80 24.71
N SER A 48 -8.54 -0.74 23.89
CA SER A 48 -9.72 -0.43 23.08
C SER A 48 -9.83 -1.33 21.87
N ILE A 49 -10.89 -2.14 21.80
CA ILE A 49 -11.26 -2.90 20.60
C ILE A 49 -11.42 -1.99 19.38
N ALA A 50 -11.93 -0.77 19.59
CA ALA A 50 -12.08 0.22 18.52
C ALA A 50 -10.73 0.61 17.89
N ARG A 51 -9.64 0.72 18.69
CA ARG A 51 -8.28 0.97 18.18
C ARG A 51 -7.90 -0.07 17.14
N TYR A 52 -8.02 -1.35 17.49
CA TYR A 52 -7.63 -2.45 16.62
C TYR A 52 -8.54 -2.55 15.39
N ALA A 53 -9.85 -2.34 15.55
CA ALA A 53 -10.80 -2.33 14.44
C ALA A 53 -10.46 -1.24 13.41
N ILE A 54 -10.21 0.00 13.87
CA ILE A 54 -9.86 1.13 12.99
C ILE A 54 -8.52 0.88 12.29
N LEU A 55 -7.48 0.50 13.03
CA LEU A 55 -6.15 0.23 12.46
C LEU A 55 -6.20 -0.90 11.42
N THR A 56 -6.94 -1.96 11.71
CA THR A 56 -7.14 -3.08 10.78
C THR A 56 -7.86 -2.61 9.52
N ALA A 57 -8.95 -1.85 9.67
CA ALA A 57 -9.67 -1.28 8.53
C ALA A 57 -8.77 -0.39 7.66
N MET A 58 -7.94 0.45 8.28
CA MET A 58 -6.97 1.29 7.55
C MET A 58 -5.98 0.46 6.73
N VAL A 59 -5.46 -0.63 7.27
CA VAL A 59 -4.57 -1.55 6.54
C VAL A 59 -5.29 -2.15 5.32
N PHE A 60 -6.52 -2.65 5.51
CA PHE A 60 -7.31 -3.20 4.40
C PHE A 60 -7.59 -2.14 3.32
N ILE A 61 -7.94 -0.91 3.70
CA ILE A 61 -8.15 0.20 2.77
C ILE A 61 -6.86 0.50 2.01
N PHE A 62 -5.71 0.56 2.69
CA PHE A 62 -4.43 0.83 2.04
C PHE A 62 -4.04 -0.27 1.04
N ILE A 63 -4.23 -1.54 1.41
CA ILE A 63 -4.04 -2.68 0.50
C ILE A 63 -5.00 -2.59 -0.69
N ALA A 64 -6.28 -2.27 -0.46
CA ALA A 64 -7.25 -2.11 -1.53
C ALA A 64 -6.83 -1.00 -2.51
N ILE A 65 -6.37 0.15 -2.01
CA ILE A 65 -5.85 1.23 -2.86
C ILE A 65 -4.68 0.73 -3.70
N ILE A 66 -3.72 0.03 -3.11
CA ILE A 66 -2.56 -0.54 -3.81
C ILE A 66 -3.02 -1.48 -4.94
N LEU A 67 -3.96 -2.40 -4.67
CA LEU A 67 -4.41 -3.39 -5.65
C LEU A 67 -5.24 -2.76 -6.78
N LEU A 68 -5.96 -1.67 -6.50
CA LEU A 68 -6.84 -1.01 -7.46
C LEU A 68 -6.12 0.05 -8.33
N THR A 69 -5.07 0.68 -7.79
CA THR A 69 -4.34 1.79 -8.42
C THR A 69 -2.92 1.43 -8.84
N GLY A 70 -2.43 0.27 -8.41
CA GLY A 70 -1.07 -0.19 -8.65
C GLY A 70 -0.96 -1.35 -9.63
N GLU A 71 0.28 -1.81 -9.78
CA GLU A 71 0.60 -3.07 -10.44
C GLU A 71 0.48 -4.25 -9.51
N ALA A 72 0.35 -5.45 -10.08
CA ALA A 72 0.35 -6.67 -9.30
C ALA A 72 1.67 -6.75 -8.48
N PRO A 73 1.59 -7.00 -7.17
CA PRO A 73 2.78 -7.09 -6.33
C PRO A 73 3.72 -8.18 -6.83
N GLY A 74 5.02 -7.93 -6.75
CA GLY A 74 6.03 -8.90 -7.16
C GLY A 74 7.41 -8.26 -7.24
N SER A 75 8.29 -8.83 -8.06
CA SER A 75 9.55 -8.16 -8.39
C SER A 75 9.84 -8.21 -9.89
N GLU A 76 10.34 -7.11 -10.44
CA GLU A 76 10.80 -7.09 -11.84
C GLU A 76 11.99 -8.03 -12.06
N MET A 77 12.85 -8.22 -11.05
CA MET A 77 14.01 -9.12 -11.13
C MET A 77 13.61 -10.59 -11.26
N TRP A 78 12.72 -11.10 -10.40
CA TRP A 78 12.16 -12.45 -10.49
C TRP A 78 11.44 -12.67 -11.84
N ASP A 79 10.73 -11.67 -12.36
CA ASP A 79 10.07 -11.77 -13.67
C ASP A 79 11.11 -11.89 -14.81
N LYS A 80 12.24 -11.15 -14.72
CA LYS A 80 13.35 -11.26 -15.67
C LYS A 80 14.08 -12.60 -15.59
N LEU A 81 14.26 -13.16 -14.40
CA LEU A 81 14.89 -14.46 -14.21
C LEU A 81 14.01 -15.61 -14.74
N LYS A 82 12.69 -15.50 -14.60
CA LYS A 82 11.74 -16.51 -15.09
C LYS A 82 11.63 -16.55 -16.62
N ASN A 83 11.86 -15.42 -17.29
CA ASN A 83 11.78 -15.29 -18.75
C ASN A 83 13.14 -15.53 -19.46
N LYS A 84 14.14 -16.04 -18.75
CA LYS A 84 15.47 -16.40 -19.28
C LYS A 84 15.63 -17.92 -19.28
#